data_AF-G1M5E7-F1
#
_entry.id   AF-G1M5E7-F1
#
_cell.length_a   1.000
_cell.length_b   1.000
_cell.length_c   1.000
_cell.angle_alpha   90.00
_cell.angle_beta   90.00
_cell.angle_gamma   90.00
#
_symmetry.space_group_name_H-M   'P 1'
#
loop_
_entity.id
_entity.type
_entity.pdbx_description
1 polymer ?
#
loop_
_entity_poly.entity_id
_entity_poly.type
_entity_poly.pdbx_seq_one_letter_code
_entity_poly.pdbx_strand_id
1 'polypeptide(L)'
;MRLLLLFCWAMLAAGSFSVGQELEVTPETFIAYKILEVFPRGRRVVITCHSPQVPPPVTYSLWGSQGTEVAKKVVKTGDPASFSINVTLKSRPDLLTYSCQAASPWGVHSASTKLQMYWELWTKPVSQLQANFTLLDKASGPRVEISCQVSSGSPPITYSLVGKDGSVHTQQRPNYGQPANLSFTLTNTSNWLQCQAENDISVQSSPFKMVPPGCDQKRQAWQSPLEGPVFVYCGRTHHLKE
;
A
#
# COMPACT_ATOMS: atom_id res chain seq x y z
N MET A 1 -28.04 69.91 59.17
CA MET A 1 -26.69 70.29 59.62
C MET A 1 -26.03 69.08 60.28
N ARG A 2 -25.25 68.30 59.53
CA ARG A 2 -24.01 67.63 59.94
C ARG A 2 -23.49 66.76 58.80
N LEU A 3 -22.18 66.77 58.68
CA LEU A 3 -21.34 66.51 57.52
C LEU A 3 -20.51 65.24 57.81
N LEU A 4 -20.14 64.52 56.75
CA LEU A 4 -18.97 63.61 56.62
C LEU A 4 -18.94 62.30 57.44
N LEU A 5 -18.84 61.14 56.77
CA LEU A 5 -17.54 60.51 56.42
C LEU A 5 -17.71 59.22 55.60
N LEU A 6 -16.74 59.02 54.72
CA LEU A 6 -16.56 57.93 53.75
C LEU A 6 -16.31 56.56 54.40
N PHE A 7 -16.74 55.47 53.75
CA PHE A 7 -15.91 54.27 53.59
C PHE A 7 -16.25 53.54 52.29
N CYS A 8 -15.20 53.29 51.49
CA CYS A 8 -15.18 52.69 50.17
C CYS A 8 -14.88 51.20 50.30
N TRP A 9 -15.70 50.29 49.75
CA TRP A 9 -15.27 48.93 49.41
C TRP A 9 -15.91 48.50 48.08
N ALA A 10 -15.06 48.43 47.05
CA ALA A 10 -15.37 47.81 45.78
C ALA A 10 -15.48 46.29 45.97
N MET A 11 -16.64 45.71 45.67
CA MET A 11 -16.79 44.27 45.57
C MET A 11 -16.58 43.87 44.11
N LEU A 12 -15.40 43.34 43.82
CA LEU A 12 -15.11 42.55 42.62
C LEU A 12 -15.93 41.25 42.72
N ALA A 13 -16.96 41.13 41.89
CA ALA A 13 -17.62 39.85 41.66
C ALA A 13 -16.68 38.98 40.81
N ALA A 14 -15.86 38.18 41.47
CA ALA A 14 -15.17 37.07 40.84
C ALA A 14 -16.21 35.99 40.49
N GLY A 15 -16.69 36.02 39.25
CA GLY A 15 -17.48 34.93 38.69
C GLY A 15 -16.61 33.68 38.57
N SER A 16 -16.94 32.67 39.36
CA SER A 16 -16.33 31.35 39.36
C SER A 16 -16.58 30.66 38.02
N PHE A 17 -15.62 30.76 37.09
CA PHE A 17 -15.56 29.84 35.96
C PHE A 17 -15.17 28.47 36.51
N SER A 18 -16.16 27.61 36.70
CA SER A 18 -15.95 26.18 36.93
C SER A 18 -15.40 25.59 35.64
N VAL A 19 -14.08 25.60 35.50
CA VAL A 19 -13.37 24.81 34.49
C VAL A 19 -13.65 23.35 34.85
N GLY A 20 -14.61 22.76 34.14
CA GLY A 20 -14.77 21.32 34.08
C GLY A 20 -13.47 20.77 33.51
N GLN A 21 -12.57 20.37 34.42
CA GLN A 21 -11.34 19.70 34.08
C GLN A 21 -11.74 18.30 33.61
N GLU A 22 -11.95 18.18 32.29
CA GLU A 22 -12.07 16.91 31.61
C GLU A 22 -10.76 16.17 31.86
N LEU A 23 -10.77 15.28 32.85
CA LEU A 23 -9.64 14.44 33.22
C LEU A 23 -9.28 13.63 31.97
N GLU A 24 -8.18 13.98 31.30
CA GLU A 24 -7.59 13.13 30.28
C GLU A 24 -7.20 11.80 30.94
N VAL A 25 -8.09 10.82 30.86
CA VAL A 25 -7.84 9.46 31.32
C VAL A 25 -6.82 8.86 30.37
N THR A 26 -5.54 8.94 30.73
CA THR A 26 -4.50 8.19 30.03
C THR A 26 -4.84 6.71 30.13
N PRO A 27 -4.96 5.97 29.02
CA PRO A 27 -5.36 4.57 29.07
C PRO A 27 -4.31 3.76 29.84
N GLU A 28 -4.73 3.05 30.89
CA GLU A 28 -3.86 2.18 31.70
C GLU A 28 -3.30 1.01 30.88
N THR A 29 -4.03 0.60 29.84
CA THR A 29 -3.68 -0.50 28.95
C THR A 29 -3.43 0.01 27.53
N PHE A 30 -2.25 -0.29 27.00
CA PHE A 30 -1.84 0.02 25.64
C PHE A 30 -2.02 -1.19 24.73
N ILE A 31 -2.38 -0.92 23.47
CA ILE A 31 -2.48 -1.91 22.40
C ILE A 31 -1.61 -1.47 21.22
N ALA A 32 -0.86 -2.40 20.67
CA ALA A 32 -0.05 -2.20 19.47
C ALA A 32 -0.09 -3.47 18.61
N TYR A 33 0.40 -3.40 17.37
CA TYR A 33 0.54 -4.58 16.54
C TYR A 33 1.75 -4.51 15.61
N LYS A 34 2.15 -5.68 15.12
CA LYS A 34 3.19 -5.84 14.11
C LYS A 34 2.79 -6.93 13.13
N ILE A 35 3.09 -6.73 11.84
CA ILE A 35 2.94 -7.76 10.82
C ILE A 35 4.12 -8.73 10.94
N LEU A 36 3.84 -10.01 11.10
CA LEU A 36 4.86 -11.06 11.08
C LEU A 36 5.08 -11.61 9.67
N GLU A 37 3.98 -11.98 8.98
CA GLU A 37 4.03 -12.64 7.68
C GLU A 37 2.92 -12.11 6.77
N VAL A 38 3.21 -12.07 5.46
CA VAL A 38 2.27 -11.64 4.42
C VAL A 38 1.98 -12.84 3.50
N PHE A 39 0.70 -13.14 3.32
CA PHE A 39 0.20 -14.20 2.44
C PHE A 39 -0.62 -13.62 1.29
N PRO A 40 -0.80 -14.34 0.17
CA PRO A 40 -1.62 -13.88 -0.96
C PRO A 40 -3.06 -13.51 -0.62
N ARG A 41 -3.63 -14.03 0.48
CA ARG A 41 -5.02 -13.78 0.91
C ARG A 41 -5.16 -13.31 2.37
N GLY A 42 -4.06 -12.95 3.02
CA GLY A 42 -4.10 -12.57 4.43
C GLY A 42 -2.74 -12.20 5.00
N ARG A 43 -2.69 -11.91 6.28
CA ARG A 43 -1.48 -11.54 7.02
C ARG A 43 -1.52 -12.20 8.38
N ARG A 44 -0.37 -12.64 8.87
CA ARG A 44 -0.20 -13.00 10.29
C ARG A 44 0.27 -11.76 11.03
N VAL A 45 -0.49 -11.31 12.00
CA VAL A 45 -0.15 -10.17 12.83
C VAL A 45 -0.02 -10.61 14.28
N VAL A 46 0.90 -9.97 15.00
CA VAL A 46 0.96 -10.05 16.46
C VAL A 46 0.36 -8.77 17.01
N ILE A 47 -0.65 -8.92 17.85
CA ILE A 47 -1.18 -7.84 18.69
C ILE A 47 -0.53 -7.95 20.06
N THR A 48 -0.05 -6.83 20.56
CA THR A 48 0.60 -6.72 21.86
C THR A 48 -0.23 -5.84 22.78
N CYS A 49 -0.61 -6.37 23.94
CA CYS A 49 -1.27 -5.63 25.01
C CYS A 49 -0.27 -5.41 26.15
N HIS A 50 -0.23 -4.20 26.73
CA HIS A 50 0.66 -3.90 27.84
C HIS A 50 0.00 -2.92 28.82
N SER A 51 -0.03 -3.29 30.10
CA SER A 51 -0.53 -2.45 31.18
C SER A 51 0.57 -2.27 32.24
N PRO A 52 1.48 -1.29 32.07
CA PRO A 52 2.64 -1.14 32.94
C PRO A 52 2.28 -0.80 34.40
N GLN A 53 1.07 -0.27 34.61
CA GLN A 53 0.57 0.14 35.92
C GLN A 53 -0.09 -1.01 36.69
N VAL A 54 -0.32 -2.17 36.07
CA VAL A 54 -1.02 -3.31 36.67
C VAL A 54 -0.01 -4.36 37.13
N PRO A 55 0.06 -4.68 38.44
CA PRO A 55 0.97 -5.70 38.94
C PRO A 55 0.62 -7.11 38.42
N PRO A 56 1.60 -7.93 38.03
CA PRO A 56 1.34 -9.31 37.63
C PRO A 56 0.91 -10.18 38.82
N PRO A 57 0.16 -11.28 38.58
CA PRO A 57 -0.24 -11.77 37.26
C PRO A 57 -1.42 -10.99 36.64
N VAL A 58 -1.26 -10.60 35.37
CA VAL A 58 -2.28 -9.87 34.62
C VAL A 58 -2.94 -10.79 33.60
N THR A 59 -4.26 -10.77 33.56
CA THR A 59 -5.06 -11.47 32.55
C THR A 59 -5.46 -10.48 31.47
N TYR A 60 -4.93 -10.65 30.26
CA TYR A 60 -5.28 -9.85 29.10
C TYR A 60 -6.32 -10.58 28.25
N SER A 61 -7.41 -9.89 27.93
CA SER A 61 -8.44 -10.34 27.00
C SER A 61 -8.41 -9.45 25.76
N LEU A 62 -8.26 -10.07 24.59
CA LEU A 62 -8.29 -9.41 23.30
C LEU A 62 -9.73 -9.47 22.77
N TRP A 63 -10.35 -8.31 22.66
CA TRP A 63 -11.69 -8.15 22.14
C TRP A 63 -11.63 -7.72 20.68
N GLY A 64 -12.45 -8.36 19.84
CA GLY A 64 -12.71 -7.96 18.47
C GLY A 64 -13.97 -7.10 18.35
N SER A 65 -14.29 -6.75 17.12
CA SER A 65 -15.55 -6.10 16.75
C SER A 65 -16.77 -6.81 17.34
N GLN A 66 -17.84 -6.06 17.62
CA GLN A 66 -19.08 -6.61 18.19
C GLN A 66 -18.91 -7.29 19.56
N GLY A 67 -17.83 -6.99 20.30
CA GLY A 67 -17.61 -7.51 21.65
C GLY A 67 -17.29 -9.00 21.70
N THR A 68 -16.74 -9.57 20.62
CA THR A 68 -16.31 -10.98 20.62
C THR A 68 -14.94 -11.13 21.28
N GLU A 69 -14.80 -12.00 22.28
CA GLU A 69 -13.48 -12.34 22.84
C GLU A 69 -12.72 -13.21 21.82
N VAL A 70 -11.62 -12.68 21.29
CA VAL A 70 -10.79 -13.33 20.26
C VAL A 70 -9.79 -14.27 20.91
N ALA A 71 -9.17 -13.83 21.99
CA ALA A 71 -8.17 -14.59 22.72
C ALA A 71 -7.98 -14.03 24.14
N LYS A 72 -7.47 -14.87 25.03
CA LYS A 72 -7.17 -14.50 26.41
C LYS A 72 -5.84 -15.09 26.84
N LYS A 73 -5.04 -14.34 27.59
CA LYS A 73 -3.70 -14.74 28.02
C LYS A 73 -3.36 -14.20 29.39
N VAL A 74 -2.87 -15.07 30.27
CA VAL A 74 -2.34 -14.69 31.59
C VAL A 74 -0.83 -14.50 31.49
N VAL A 75 -0.34 -13.36 31.95
CA VAL A 75 1.10 -13.04 32.01
C VAL A 75 1.50 -12.87 33.46
N LYS A 76 2.48 -13.67 33.91
CA LYS A 76 2.98 -13.69 35.30
C LYS A 76 4.12 -12.70 35.54
N THR A 77 4.63 -12.08 34.48
CA THR A 77 5.71 -11.09 34.50
C THR A 77 5.14 -9.72 34.15
N GLY A 78 5.98 -8.68 34.25
CA GLY A 78 5.63 -7.34 33.74
C GLY A 78 5.67 -7.23 32.21
N ASP A 79 5.89 -8.33 31.49
CA ASP A 79 6.02 -8.32 30.03
C ASP A 79 4.67 -8.10 29.34
N PRO A 80 4.68 -7.53 28.12
CA PRO A 80 3.48 -7.44 27.30
C PRO A 80 2.91 -8.81 26.90
N ALA A 81 1.58 -8.92 26.84
CA ALA A 81 0.90 -10.07 26.27
C ALA A 81 0.90 -9.98 24.74
N SER A 82 1.46 -10.99 24.07
CA SER A 82 1.43 -11.12 22.60
C SER A 82 0.41 -12.17 22.14
N PHE A 83 -0.42 -11.79 21.16
CA PHE A 83 -1.46 -12.58 20.51
C PHE A 83 -1.21 -12.68 19.01
N SER A 84 -1.00 -13.88 18.49
CA SER A 84 -0.83 -14.11 17.05
C SER A 84 -2.18 -14.42 16.40
N ILE A 85 -2.62 -13.58 15.47
CA ILE A 85 -3.87 -13.77 14.73
C ILE A 85 -3.65 -13.71 13.22
N ASN A 86 -4.51 -14.38 12.47
CA ASN A 86 -4.51 -14.32 11.01
C ASN A 86 -5.64 -13.40 10.54
N VAL A 87 -5.30 -12.39 9.75
CA VAL A 87 -6.25 -11.44 9.14
C VAL A 87 -6.37 -11.74 7.66
N THR A 88 -7.59 -11.80 7.12
CA THR A 88 -7.80 -12.16 5.70
C THR A 88 -8.23 -10.94 4.87
N LEU A 89 -7.96 -10.96 3.56
CA LEU A 89 -8.40 -9.94 2.60
C LEU A 89 -9.93 -9.82 2.50
N LYS A 90 -10.67 -10.88 2.86
CA LYS A 90 -12.14 -10.89 2.90
C LYS A 90 -12.71 -10.43 4.25
N SER A 91 -11.87 -10.14 5.23
CA SER A 91 -12.33 -9.67 6.52
C SER A 91 -13.01 -8.32 6.32
N ARG A 92 -14.29 -8.22 6.70
CA ARG A 92 -15.03 -6.96 6.59
C ARG A 92 -14.33 -5.87 7.43
N PRO A 93 -14.31 -4.59 7.00
CA PRO A 93 -13.57 -3.53 7.70
C PRO A 93 -14.03 -3.33 9.15
N ASP A 94 -15.32 -3.53 9.42
CA ASP A 94 -15.92 -3.50 10.75
C ASP A 94 -15.36 -4.59 11.68
N LEU A 95 -14.92 -5.73 11.11
CA LEU A 95 -14.34 -6.86 11.83
C LEU A 95 -12.84 -6.73 12.14
N LEU A 96 -12.19 -5.62 11.75
CA LEU A 96 -10.75 -5.38 11.94
C LEU A 96 -10.45 -4.36 13.05
N THR A 97 -11.37 -4.24 14.00
CA THR A 97 -11.21 -3.40 15.19
C THR A 97 -10.97 -4.28 16.41
N TYR A 98 -9.90 -4.00 17.15
CA TYR A 98 -9.53 -4.74 18.35
C TYR A 98 -9.33 -3.81 19.55
N SER A 99 -9.51 -4.33 20.76
CA SER A 99 -9.15 -3.65 22.01
C SER A 99 -8.67 -4.67 23.04
N CYS A 100 -7.74 -4.25 23.89
CA CYS A 100 -7.28 -5.06 25.00
C CYS A 100 -8.01 -4.67 26.28
N GLN A 101 -8.31 -5.64 27.13
CA GLN A 101 -8.77 -5.41 28.49
C GLN A 101 -7.89 -6.19 29.46
N ALA A 102 -7.31 -5.49 30.44
CA ALA A 102 -6.54 -6.11 31.50
C ALA A 102 -7.42 -6.39 32.72
N ALA A 103 -7.16 -7.50 33.39
CA ALA A 103 -7.78 -7.84 34.66
C ALA A 103 -6.71 -8.35 35.62
N SER A 104 -6.82 -7.90 36.87
CA SER A 104 -6.03 -8.36 38.00
C SER A 104 -6.95 -9.08 39.00
N PRO A 105 -6.41 -9.73 40.05
CA PRO A 105 -7.24 -10.30 41.11
C PRO A 105 -8.16 -9.29 41.81
N TRP A 106 -7.84 -7.99 41.71
CA TRP A 106 -8.60 -6.90 42.35
C TRP A 106 -9.69 -6.32 41.45
N GLY A 107 -9.74 -6.71 40.17
CA GLY A 107 -10.80 -6.27 39.27
C GLY A 107 -10.36 -6.12 37.83
N VAL A 108 -11.30 -5.60 37.04
CA VAL A 108 -11.12 -5.32 35.62
C VAL A 108 -10.69 -3.88 35.43
N HIS A 109 -9.64 -3.67 34.64
CA HIS A 109 -9.09 -2.35 34.33
C HIS A 109 -9.74 -1.76 33.06
N SER A 110 -9.52 -0.47 32.85
CA SER A 110 -9.96 0.25 31.67
C SER A 110 -9.46 -0.44 30.40
N ALA A 111 -10.34 -0.57 29.41
CA ALA A 111 -9.97 -1.09 28.11
C ALA A 111 -8.99 -0.14 27.41
N SER A 112 -8.14 -0.68 26.55
CA SER A 112 -7.29 0.11 25.67
C SER A 112 -8.13 0.93 24.70
N THR A 113 -7.47 1.87 24.03
CA THR A 113 -8.01 2.45 22.80
C THR A 113 -8.31 1.35 21.77
N LYS A 114 -9.23 1.66 20.84
CA LYS A 114 -9.57 0.73 19.76
C LYS A 114 -8.49 0.80 18.67
N LEU A 115 -7.86 -0.35 18.40
CA LEU A 115 -6.93 -0.53 17.29
C LEU A 115 -7.70 -0.91 16.02
N GLN A 116 -7.70 -0.04 15.02
CA GLN A 116 -8.29 -0.31 13.71
C GLN A 116 -7.19 -0.67 12.70
N MET A 117 -7.16 -1.93 12.26
CA MET A 117 -6.08 -2.43 11.38
C MET A 117 -6.31 -2.20 9.88
N TYR A 118 -7.51 -1.78 9.48
CA TYR A 118 -7.92 -1.75 8.07
C TYR A 118 -7.04 -0.84 7.18
N TRP A 119 -6.68 0.36 7.64
CA TRP A 119 -5.95 1.32 6.82
C TRP A 119 -4.45 0.96 6.65
N GLU A 120 -3.77 0.69 7.77
CA GLU A 120 -2.31 0.49 7.80
C GLU A 120 -1.86 -0.84 7.19
N LEU A 121 -2.73 -1.86 7.22
CA LEU A 121 -2.46 -3.08 6.49
C LEU A 121 -2.66 -2.84 4.98
N TRP A 122 -3.75 -2.22 4.54
CA TRP A 122 -4.23 -2.48 3.18
C TRP A 122 -3.97 -1.37 2.15
N THR A 123 -3.52 -0.17 2.52
CA THR A 123 -3.36 0.93 1.54
C THR A 123 -1.93 1.44 1.36
N LYS A 124 -1.15 0.80 0.46
CA LYS A 124 0.12 1.34 -0.02
C LYS A 124 0.00 1.81 -1.47
N PRO A 125 0.33 3.08 -1.78
CA PRO A 125 0.36 3.54 -3.16
C PRO A 125 1.46 2.80 -3.92
N VAL A 126 1.24 2.67 -5.22
CA VAL A 126 2.22 2.12 -6.14
C VAL A 126 3.41 3.09 -6.23
N SER A 127 4.63 2.57 -6.12
CA SER A 127 5.83 3.39 -6.27
C SER A 127 7.00 2.62 -6.88
N GLN A 128 7.93 3.39 -7.45
CA GLN A 128 9.15 2.90 -8.11
C GLN A 128 8.87 1.86 -9.20
N LEU A 129 7.93 2.17 -10.11
CA LEU A 129 7.66 1.34 -11.28
C LEU A 129 8.87 1.32 -12.21
N GLN A 130 9.37 0.12 -12.50
CA GLN A 130 10.40 -0.14 -13.49
C GLN A 130 9.80 -0.88 -14.68
N ALA A 131 10.20 -0.50 -15.89
CA ALA A 131 9.75 -1.13 -17.12
C ALA A 131 10.94 -1.37 -18.07
N ASN A 132 11.15 -2.62 -18.43
CA ASN A 132 12.21 -3.05 -19.36
C ASN A 132 11.57 -3.52 -20.66
N PHE A 133 12.09 -3.03 -21.78
CA PHE A 133 11.59 -3.34 -23.13
C PHE A 133 12.68 -4.04 -23.92
N THR A 134 12.38 -5.24 -24.41
CA THR A 134 13.31 -6.08 -25.17
C THR A 134 12.72 -6.36 -26.55
N LEU A 135 13.43 -5.92 -27.59
CA LEU A 135 13.09 -6.21 -28.99
C LEU A 135 13.52 -7.62 -29.34
N LEU A 136 12.62 -8.39 -29.94
CA LEU A 136 12.86 -9.77 -30.33
C LEU A 136 12.37 -10.00 -31.75
N ASP A 137 13.28 -10.51 -32.58
CA ASP A 137 12.96 -11.01 -33.91
C ASP A 137 12.98 -12.54 -33.87
N LYS A 138 11.79 -13.14 -33.88
CA LYS A 138 11.59 -14.60 -33.81
C LYS A 138 10.88 -15.04 -35.09
N ALA A 139 10.89 -16.34 -35.40
CA ALA A 139 10.21 -16.89 -36.58
C ALA A 139 8.71 -16.54 -36.68
N SER A 140 8.08 -16.19 -35.54
CA SER A 140 6.70 -15.70 -35.45
C SER A 140 6.50 -14.23 -35.83
N GLY A 141 7.55 -13.53 -36.28
CA GLY A 141 7.57 -12.10 -36.55
C GLY A 141 8.18 -11.26 -35.41
N PRO A 142 8.51 -9.98 -35.70
CA PRO A 142 9.16 -9.07 -34.77
C PRO A 142 8.18 -8.61 -33.69
N ARG A 143 8.60 -8.68 -32.43
CA ARG A 143 7.79 -8.31 -31.25
C ARG A 143 8.63 -7.67 -30.16
N VAL A 144 7.96 -7.03 -29.21
CA VAL A 144 8.57 -6.54 -27.97
C VAL A 144 8.03 -7.33 -26.80
N GLU A 145 8.94 -7.78 -25.94
CA GLU A 145 8.60 -8.25 -24.61
C GLU A 145 8.87 -7.12 -23.61
N ILE A 146 7.90 -6.85 -22.74
CA ILE A 146 7.93 -5.78 -21.76
C ILE A 146 7.80 -6.42 -20.37
N SER A 147 8.78 -6.20 -19.50
CA SER A 147 8.73 -6.64 -18.11
C SER A 147 8.54 -5.42 -17.21
N CYS A 148 7.43 -5.39 -16.47
CA CYS A 148 7.08 -4.31 -15.56
C CYS A 148 7.02 -4.79 -14.12
N GLN A 149 7.58 -4.01 -13.20
CA GLN A 149 7.54 -4.34 -11.78
C GLN A 149 7.57 -3.09 -10.91
N VAL A 150 6.80 -3.10 -9.84
CA VAL A 150 6.82 -2.07 -8.79
C VAL A 150 7.49 -2.64 -7.55
N SER A 151 8.25 -1.81 -6.84
CA SER A 151 8.88 -2.23 -5.58
C SER A 151 7.91 -2.15 -4.39
N SER A 152 6.86 -1.32 -4.51
CA SER A 152 5.86 -1.10 -3.47
C SER A 152 4.49 -0.84 -4.09
N GLY A 153 3.46 -1.31 -3.40
CA GLY A 153 2.05 -1.14 -3.75
C GLY A 153 1.21 -2.24 -3.13
N SER A 154 -0.01 -1.94 -2.69
CA SER A 154 -0.93 -2.98 -2.22
C SER A 154 -1.53 -3.74 -3.40
N PRO A 155 -1.66 -5.08 -3.32
CA PRO A 155 -2.41 -5.87 -4.30
C PRO A 155 -3.93 -5.65 -4.17
N PRO A 156 -4.71 -5.92 -5.23
CA PRO A 156 -4.26 -6.35 -6.56
C PRO A 156 -3.65 -5.18 -7.35
N ILE A 157 -2.54 -5.44 -8.06
CA ILE A 157 -1.92 -4.47 -8.96
C ILE A 157 -2.16 -4.93 -10.39
N THR A 158 -2.76 -4.04 -11.20
CA THR A 158 -2.94 -4.25 -12.63
C THR A 158 -1.82 -3.55 -13.37
N TYR A 159 -1.16 -4.29 -14.26
CA TYR A 159 -0.18 -3.74 -15.17
C TYR A 159 -0.76 -3.68 -16.57
N SER A 160 -0.64 -2.53 -17.22
CA SER A 160 -1.19 -2.27 -18.55
C SER A 160 -0.12 -1.67 -19.45
N LEU A 161 -0.06 -2.11 -20.70
CA LEU A 161 0.74 -1.49 -21.74
C LEU A 161 -0.12 -0.46 -22.45
N VAL A 162 0.23 0.81 -22.30
CA VAL A 162 -0.58 1.95 -22.74
C VAL A 162 0.14 2.72 -23.84
N GLY A 163 -0.56 2.99 -24.93
CA GLY A 163 -0.10 3.81 -26.04
C GLY A 163 -0.16 5.31 -25.69
N LYS A 164 0.58 6.13 -26.44
CA LYS A 164 0.55 7.60 -26.29
C LYS A 164 -0.83 8.21 -26.59
N ASP A 165 -1.63 7.51 -27.36
CA ASP A 165 -3.04 7.83 -27.64
C ASP A 165 -3.99 7.44 -26.49
N GLY A 166 -3.48 6.84 -25.42
CA GLY A 166 -4.26 6.35 -24.28
C GLY A 166 -4.86 4.96 -24.48
N SER A 167 -4.62 4.31 -25.62
CA SER A 167 -5.13 2.96 -25.86
C SER A 167 -4.42 1.92 -24.99
N VAL A 168 -5.17 0.97 -24.43
CA VAL A 168 -4.62 -0.16 -23.67
C VAL A 168 -4.44 -1.34 -24.61
N HIS A 169 -3.20 -1.71 -24.90
CA HIS A 169 -2.91 -2.81 -25.84
C HIS A 169 -2.98 -4.19 -25.17
N THR A 170 -2.50 -4.27 -23.93
CA THR A 170 -2.52 -5.51 -23.16
C THR A 170 -2.43 -5.20 -21.68
N GLN A 171 -2.94 -6.11 -20.85
CA GLN A 171 -2.92 -5.98 -19.40
C GLN A 171 -2.74 -7.34 -18.71
N GLN A 172 -2.14 -7.32 -17.54
CA GLN A 172 -1.94 -8.51 -16.71
C GLN A 172 -2.06 -8.16 -15.23
N ARG A 173 -2.60 -9.10 -14.44
CA ARG A 173 -2.60 -9.07 -12.98
C ARG A 173 -1.79 -10.26 -12.45
N PRO A 174 -0.46 -10.14 -12.34
CA PRO A 174 0.36 -11.21 -11.80
C PRO A 174 0.13 -11.36 -10.29
N ASN A 175 0.64 -12.46 -9.72
CA ASN A 175 0.65 -12.62 -8.27
C ASN A 175 1.53 -11.54 -7.62
N TYR A 176 1.25 -11.22 -6.36
CA TYR A 176 1.96 -10.17 -5.64
C TYR A 176 3.49 -10.37 -5.66
N GLY A 177 4.23 -9.30 -5.94
CA GLY A 177 5.69 -9.28 -6.03
C GLY A 177 6.27 -9.81 -7.35
N GLN A 178 5.46 -10.47 -8.19
CA GLN A 178 5.91 -10.93 -9.50
C GLN A 178 5.82 -9.81 -10.54
N PRO A 179 6.78 -9.73 -11.48
CA PRO A 179 6.69 -8.81 -12.61
C PRO A 179 5.57 -9.21 -13.56
N ALA A 180 4.97 -8.24 -14.23
CA ALA A 180 4.12 -8.47 -15.38
C ALA A 180 4.99 -8.58 -16.63
N ASN A 181 4.84 -9.67 -17.38
CA ASN A 181 5.56 -9.90 -18.63
C ASN A 181 4.56 -9.81 -19.78
N LEU A 182 4.47 -8.61 -20.35
CA LEU A 182 3.57 -8.25 -21.43
C LEU A 182 4.28 -8.43 -22.77
N SER A 183 3.52 -8.61 -23.85
CA SER A 183 4.08 -8.67 -25.20
C SER A 183 3.26 -7.82 -26.16
N PHE A 184 3.96 -7.23 -27.13
CA PHE A 184 3.37 -6.38 -28.16
C PHE A 184 3.97 -6.71 -29.53
N THR A 185 3.12 -7.06 -30.49
CA THR A 185 3.56 -7.35 -31.86
C THR A 185 3.86 -6.04 -32.58
N LEU A 186 5.01 -5.97 -33.25
CA LEU A 186 5.38 -4.77 -34.00
C LEU A 186 4.52 -4.64 -35.25
N THR A 187 4.11 -3.41 -35.54
CA THR A 187 3.34 -3.04 -36.74
C THR A 187 4.23 -2.27 -37.69
N ASN A 188 3.75 -1.96 -38.90
CA ASN A 188 4.52 -1.20 -39.91
C ASN A 188 4.78 0.27 -39.50
N THR A 189 4.32 0.70 -38.32
CA THR A 189 4.52 2.05 -37.78
C THR A 189 5.23 1.99 -36.43
N SER A 190 5.98 3.04 -36.10
CA SER A 190 6.51 3.20 -34.75
C SER A 190 5.39 3.48 -33.75
N ASN A 191 5.55 2.97 -32.53
CA ASN A 191 4.57 3.13 -31.45
C ASN A 191 5.28 3.65 -30.19
N TRP A 192 4.63 4.56 -29.47
CA TRP A 192 5.13 5.04 -28.17
C TRP A 192 4.35 4.37 -27.06
N LEU A 193 5.02 3.54 -26.28
CA LEU A 193 4.41 2.69 -25.26
C LEU A 193 4.98 3.02 -23.89
N GLN A 194 4.13 2.96 -22.88
CA GLN A 194 4.53 3.01 -21.47
C GLN A 194 3.88 1.86 -20.72
N CYS A 195 4.53 1.43 -19.64
CA CYS A 195 3.88 0.53 -18.70
C CYS A 195 3.20 1.35 -17.61
N GLN A 196 1.95 1.02 -17.32
CA GLN A 196 1.17 1.60 -16.25
C GLN A 196 0.91 0.52 -15.19
N ALA A 197 1.10 0.84 -13.92
CA ALA A 197 0.76 0.00 -12.78
C ALA A 197 -0.24 0.72 -11.90
N GLU A 198 -1.35 0.04 -11.59
CA GLU A 198 -2.50 0.64 -10.92
C GLU A 198 -3.04 -0.27 -9.83
N ASN A 199 -3.41 0.33 -8.71
CA ASN A 199 -4.26 -0.25 -7.68
C ASN A 199 -5.35 0.74 -7.27
N ASP A 200 -6.21 0.37 -6.32
CA ASP A 200 -7.36 1.17 -5.88
C ASP A 200 -7.00 2.53 -5.24
N ILE A 201 -5.71 2.85 -5.12
CA ILE A 201 -5.20 4.03 -4.40
C ILE A 201 -4.48 4.98 -5.35
N SER A 202 -3.78 4.44 -6.35
CA SER A 202 -2.85 5.22 -7.15
C SER A 202 -2.51 4.54 -8.47
N VAL A 203 -2.07 5.37 -9.40
CA VAL A 203 -1.53 4.96 -10.70
C VAL A 203 -0.09 5.46 -10.80
N GLN A 204 0.79 4.61 -11.31
CA GLN A 204 2.16 4.94 -11.69
C GLN A 204 2.39 4.55 -13.14
N SER A 205 3.17 5.35 -13.87
CA SER A 205 3.53 5.08 -15.26
C SER A 205 5.04 5.20 -15.46
N SER A 206 5.60 4.30 -16.25
CA SER A 206 6.97 4.45 -16.74
C SER A 206 7.03 5.60 -17.76
N PRO A 207 8.21 6.13 -18.06
CA PRO A 207 8.38 6.99 -19.23
C PRO A 207 7.92 6.27 -20.51
N PHE A 208 7.39 7.03 -21.47
CA PHE A 208 7.12 6.51 -22.80
C PHE A 208 8.43 6.10 -23.48
N LYS A 209 8.43 4.91 -24.08
CA LYS A 209 9.51 4.40 -24.90
C LYS A 209 9.04 4.22 -26.33
N MET A 210 9.81 4.75 -27.29
CA MET A 210 9.54 4.52 -28.71
C MET A 210 9.93 3.09 -29.05
N VAL A 211 9.03 2.42 -29.75
CA VAL A 211 9.21 1.09 -30.29
C VAL A 211 9.25 1.20 -31.83
N PRO A 212 10.27 0.66 -32.50
CA PRO A 212 10.42 0.77 -33.95
C PRO A 212 9.35 -0.03 -34.71
N PRO A 213 9.11 0.29 -35.99
CA PRO A 213 8.25 -0.52 -36.84
C PRO A 213 8.80 -1.93 -37.04
N GLY A 214 7.91 -2.91 -37.11
CA GLY A 214 8.23 -4.28 -37.50
C GLY A 214 8.50 -4.34 -38.99
N CYS A 215 9.66 -4.85 -39.39
CA CYS A 215 9.95 -5.10 -40.79
C CYS A 215 9.59 -6.56 -41.12
N ASP A 216 8.66 -6.76 -42.05
CA ASP A 216 8.43 -8.08 -42.64
C ASP A 216 9.67 -8.46 -43.47
N GLN A 217 10.53 -9.30 -42.91
CA GLN A 217 11.71 -9.78 -43.62
C GLN A 217 11.33 -10.91 -44.59
N LYS A 218 10.43 -10.65 -45.54
CA LYS A 218 10.37 -11.47 -46.75
C LYS A 218 11.59 -11.11 -47.60
N ARG A 219 12.67 -11.89 -47.49
CA ARG A 219 13.74 -11.90 -48.49
C ARG A 219 13.13 -12.24 -49.86
N GLN A 220 12.79 -11.23 -50.65
CA GLN A 220 12.54 -11.41 -52.07
C GLN A 220 13.86 -11.17 -52.79
N ALA A 221 14.49 -12.25 -53.24
CA ALA A 221 15.62 -12.18 -54.15
C ALA A 221 15.08 -11.70 -55.52
N TRP A 222 15.28 -10.44 -55.84
CA TRP A 222 15.16 -9.95 -57.21
C TRP A 222 16.52 -10.09 -57.90
N GLN A 223 16.60 -10.98 -58.90
CA GLN A 223 17.77 -11.09 -59.77
C GLN A 223 17.58 -10.10 -60.94
N SER A 224 18.25 -8.95 -60.87
CA SER A 224 18.47 -8.08 -62.03
C SER A 224 19.64 -8.64 -62.86
N PRO A 225 19.54 -8.76 -64.20
CA PRO A 225 20.56 -9.43 -64.99
C PRO A 225 21.93 -8.75 -65.12
N LEU A 226 22.18 -7.53 -64.61
CA LEU A 226 23.40 -6.79 -64.99
C LEU A 226 24.16 -6.00 -63.92
N GLU A 227 23.71 -5.89 -62.67
CA GLU A 227 24.55 -5.34 -61.58
C GLU A 227 24.29 -6.13 -60.30
N GLY A 228 25.34 -6.30 -59.49
CA GLY A 228 25.39 -7.19 -58.32
C GLY A 228 24.28 -6.97 -57.27
N PRO A 229 24.23 -7.81 -56.22
CA PRO A 229 23.11 -7.81 -55.28
C PRO A 229 22.97 -6.46 -54.55
N VAL A 230 21.94 -5.70 -54.89
CA VAL A 230 21.50 -4.51 -54.14
C VAL A 230 20.52 -4.96 -53.07
N PHE A 231 20.97 -4.96 -51.81
CA PHE A 231 20.09 -5.15 -50.67
C PHE A 231 19.49 -3.81 -50.27
N VAL A 232 18.18 -3.65 -50.47
CA VAL A 232 17.43 -2.55 -49.86
C VAL A 232 17.22 -2.89 -48.39
N TYR A 233 18.10 -2.38 -47.53
CA TYR A 233 17.83 -2.31 -46.10
C TYR A 233 16.67 -1.36 -45.83
N CYS A 234 15.89 -1.62 -44.78
CA CYS A 234 15.11 -0.57 -44.15
C CYS A 234 16.12 0.48 -43.62
N GLY A 235 16.41 1.47 -44.46
CA GLY A 235 17.44 2.47 -44.22
C GLY A 235 16.92 3.59 -43.34
N ARG A 236 17.36 3.60 -42.08
CA ARG A 236 17.98 4.79 -41.49
C ARG A 236 18.92 4.38 -40.37
N THR A 237 20.20 4.37 -40.71
CA THR A 237 21.27 4.65 -39.76
C THR A 237 20.99 6.01 -39.11
N HIS A 238 20.55 6.01 -37.86
CA HIS A 238 20.75 7.17 -37.01
C HIS A 238 22.24 7.19 -36.62
N HIS A 239 23.03 8.04 -37.24
CA HIS A 239 24.27 8.48 -36.64
C HIS A 239 23.91 9.28 -35.38
N LEU A 240 24.25 8.74 -34.21
CA LEU A 240 24.47 9.56 -33.02
C LEU A 240 25.58 10.55 -33.37
N LYS A 241 25.23 11.83 -33.54
CA LYS A 241 26.14 12.91 -33.19
C LYS A 241 25.95 13.19 -31.71
N GLU A 242 27.08 13.37 -31.03
CA GLU A 242 27.29 13.57 -29.59
C GLU A 242 26.23 14.41 -28.88
#